data_AF-A0A2W0BAB3-F1
#
_entry.id   AF-A0A2W0BAB3-F1
#
_cell.length_a   1.000
_cell.length_b   1.000
_cell.length_c   1.000
_cell.angle_alpha   90.00
_cell.angle_beta   90.00
_cell.angle_gamma   90.00
#
_symmetry.space_group_name_H-M   'P 1'
#
loop_
_entity.id
_entity.type
_entity.pdbx_description
1 polymer ?
#
loop_
_entity_poly.entity_id
_entity_poly.type
_entity_poly.pdbx_seq_one_letter_code
_entity_poly.pdbx_strand_id
1 'polypeptide(L)' 'MPIGDTSFQVRAMQFEIYRSMTDEQRLRIAFEMTMFARELSKAGIRRDHPDWSETQVVRELLRRALLPQPLPEPLR' A
#
# COMPACT_ATOMS: atom_id res chain seq x y z
N MET A 1 4.90 -18.86 19.26
CA MET A 1 3.88 -19.29 18.27
C MET A 1 3.92 -18.30 17.11
N PRO A 2 3.89 -18.72 15.84
CA PRO A 2 3.88 -17.78 14.71
C PRO A 2 2.58 -16.98 14.75
N ILE A 3 2.65 -15.65 14.67
CA ILE A 3 1.49 -14.74 14.82
C ILE A 3 0.85 -14.46 13.43
N GLY A 4 0.52 -15.48 12.65
CA GLY A 4 -0.05 -15.25 11.32
C GLY A 4 -0.95 -16.37 10.82
N ASP A 5 -2.05 -16.00 10.17
CA ASP A 5 -3.02 -16.92 9.55
C ASP A 5 -2.45 -17.68 8.33
N THR A 6 -1.23 -17.33 7.90
CA THR A 6 -0.51 -17.99 6.81
C THR A 6 0.50 -18.99 7.38
N SER A 7 0.32 -20.27 7.06
CA SER A 7 1.27 -21.32 7.45
C SER A 7 2.66 -21.09 6.83
N PHE A 8 3.71 -21.64 7.45
CA PHE A 8 5.07 -21.54 6.93
C PHE A 8 5.21 -22.12 5.51
N GLN A 9 4.49 -23.21 5.22
CA GLN A 9 4.48 -23.85 3.91
C GLN A 9 3.89 -22.93 2.83
N VAL A 10 2.76 -22.27 3.14
CA VAL A 10 2.12 -21.33 2.22
C VAL A 10 3.00 -20.10 1.99
N ARG A 11 3.65 -19.60 3.05
CA ARG A 11 4.61 -18.49 2.94
C ARG A 11 5.82 -18.86 2.06
N ALA A 12 6.37 -20.06 2.23
CA ALA A 12 7.49 -20.54 1.41
C ALA A 12 7.07 -20.66 -0.07
N MET A 13 5.89 -21.22 -0.35
CA MET A 13 5.33 -21.31 -1.70
C MET A 13 5.17 -19.93 -2.34
N GLN A 14 4.65 -18.94 -1.59
CA GLN A 14 4.52 -17.57 -2.06
C GLN A 14 5.87 -16.96 -2.47
N PHE A 15 6.93 -17.19 -1.70
CA PHE A 15 8.27 -16.71 -2.06
C PHE A 15 8.80 -17.33 -3.36
N GLU A 16 8.62 -18.64 -3.54
CA GLU A 16 9.06 -19.32 -4.76
C GLU A 16 8.30 -18.81 -6.00
N ILE A 17 7.00 -18.54 -5.86
CA ILE A 17 6.20 -17.91 -6.91
C ILE A 17 6.78 -16.53 -7.27
N TYR A 18 7.04 -15.66 -6.29
CA TYR A 18 7.60 -14.32 -6.57
C TYR A 18 9.02 -14.37 -7.18
N ARG A 19 9.83 -15.37 -6.80
CA ARG A 19 11.17 -15.60 -7.39
C ARG A 19 11.08 -16.05 -8.84
N SER A 20 10.09 -16.88 -9.18
CA SER A 20 9.90 -17.38 -10.55
C SER A 20 9.33 -16.34 -11.53
N MET A 21 8.82 -15.20 -11.04
CA MET A 21 8.23 -14.18 -11.90
C MET A 21 9.26 -13.51 -12.79
N THR A 22 8.80 -13.00 -13.94
CA THR A 22 9.56 -12.04 -14.74
C THR A 22 9.51 -10.65 -14.10
N ASP A 23 10.35 -9.73 -14.59
CA ASP A 23 10.35 -8.35 -14.10
C ASP A 23 9.03 -7.63 -14.42
N GLU A 24 8.43 -7.89 -15.59
CA GLU A 24 7.14 -7.33 -15.98
C GLU A 24 6.00 -7.81 -15.08
N GLN A 25 6.03 -9.10 -14.69
CA GLN A 25 5.05 -9.66 -13.76
C GLN A 25 5.19 -9.06 -12.37
N ARG A 26 6.43 -8.95 -11.87
CA ARG A 26 6.70 -8.28 -10.59
C ARG A 26 6.24 -6.83 -10.61
N LEU A 27 6.53 -6.10 -11.69
CA LEU A 27 6.15 -4.70 -11.82
C LEU A 27 4.63 -4.53 -11.87
N ARG A 28 3.91 -5.41 -12.58
CA ARG A 28 2.44 -5.41 -12.59
C ARG A 28 1.85 -5.56 -11.19
N ILE A 29 2.33 -6.55 -10.42
CA ILE A 29 1.87 -6.76 -9.04
C ILE A 29 2.17 -5.55 -8.18
N ALA A 30 3.36 -4.94 -8.32
CA ALA A 30 3.72 -3.74 -7.58
C ALA A 30 2.75 -2.59 -7.85
N PHE A 31 2.35 -2.38 -9.11
CA PHE A 31 1.34 -1.38 -9.48
C PHE A 31 -0.04 -1.70 -8.88
N GLU A 32 -0.51 -2.93 -9.05
CA GLU A 32 -1.82 -3.37 -8.53
C GLU A 32 -1.89 -3.21 -7.01
N MET A 33 -0.88 -3.68 -6.29
CA MET A 33 -0.80 -3.55 -4.83
C MET A 33 -0.73 -2.08 -4.40
N THR A 34 0.02 -1.25 -5.11
CA THR A 34 0.14 0.18 -4.79
C THR A 34 -1.20 0.90 -4.99
N MET A 35 -1.89 0.64 -6.10
CA MET A 35 -3.21 1.23 -6.36
C MET A 35 -4.23 0.79 -5.32
N PHE A 36 -4.26 -0.51 -5.01
CA PHE A 36 -5.15 -1.05 -3.97
C PHE A 36 -4.87 -0.43 -2.60
N ALA A 37 -3.61 -0.38 -2.18
CA ALA A 37 -3.22 0.19 -0.89
C ALA A 37 -3.63 1.67 -0.76
N ARG A 38 -3.50 2.45 -1.84
CA ARG A 38 -3.95 3.85 -1.89
C ARG A 38 -5.45 3.98 -1.74
N GLU A 39 -6.24 3.20 -2.48
CA GLU A 39 -7.70 3.25 -2.37
C GLU A 39 -8.19 2.81 -0.98
N LEU A 40 -7.62 1.72 -0.44
CA LEU A 40 -7.95 1.25 0.89
C LEU A 40 -7.62 2.30 1.96
N SER A 41 -6.46 2.95 1.85
CA SER A 41 -6.06 4.02 2.76
C SER A 41 -7.00 5.23 2.67
N LYS A 42 -7.36 5.66 1.46
CA LYS A 42 -8.33 6.75 1.27
C LYS A 42 -9.70 6.40 1.84
N ALA A 43 -10.18 5.17 1.66
CA ALA A 43 -11.44 4.72 2.25
C ALA A 43 -11.42 4.81 3.78
N GLY A 44 -10.31 4.39 4.41
CA GLY A 44 -10.10 4.57 5.85
C GLY A 44 -10.10 6.04 6.27
N ILE A 45 -9.36 6.90 5.56
CA ILE A 45 -9.29 8.33 5.86
C ILE A 45 -10.68 9.00 5.73
N ARG A 46 -11.45 8.69 4.68
CA ARG A 46 -12.82 9.21 4.50
C ARG A 46 -13.76 8.75 5.61
N ARG A 47 -13.64 7.49 6.03
CA ARG A 47 -14.43 6.96 7.15
C ARG A 47 -14.11 7.69 8.46
N ASP A 48 -12.84 7.96 8.72
CA ASP A 48 -12.38 8.62 9.94
C ASP A 48 -12.62 10.15 9.90
N HIS A 49 -12.74 10.73 8.70
CA HIS A 49 -12.95 12.16 8.44
C HIS A 49 -14.00 12.41 7.33
N PRO A 50 -15.30 12.23 7.61
CA PRO A 50 -16.36 12.31 6.58
C PRO A 50 -16.53 13.70 5.95
N ASP A 51 -16.16 14.77 6.66
CA ASP A 51 -16.31 16.15 6.19
C ASP A 51 -15.11 16.66 5.37
N TRP A 52 -14.07 15.83 5.20
CA TRP A 52 -12.88 16.23 4.46
C TRP A 52 -13.10 16.20 2.95
N SER A 53 -12.63 17.25 2.28
CA SER A 53 -12.51 17.27 0.82
C SER A 53 -11.52 16.21 0.32
N GLU A 54 -11.66 15.80 -0.94
CA GLU A 54 -10.73 14.86 -1.57
C GLU A 54 -9.26 15.34 -1.53
N THR A 55 -9.03 16.65 -1.57
CA THR A 55 -7.67 17.21 -1.45
C THR A 55 -7.08 16.98 -0.06
N GLN A 56 -7.88 17.12 1.00
CA GLN A 56 -7.45 16.82 2.37
C GLN A 56 -7.17 15.32 2.56
N VAL A 57 -8.02 14.47 2.00
CA VAL A 57 -7.84 13.00 2.00
C VAL A 57 -6.52 12.62 1.31
N VAL A 58 -6.24 13.18 0.14
CA VAL A 58 -5.00 12.92 -0.60
C VAL A 58 -3.78 13.45 0.14
N ARG A 59 -3.83 14.65 0.75
CA ARG A 59 -2.72 15.18 1.55
C ARG A 59 -2.41 14.28 2.74
N GLU A 60 -3.42 13.77 3.43
CA GLU A 60 -3.23 12.85 4.54
C GLU A 60 -2.69 11.49 4.09
N LEU A 61 -3.15 10.98 2.94
CA LEU A 61 -2.56 9.78 2.33
C LEU A 61 -1.06 9.97 2.09
N LEU A 62 -0.67 11.09 1.46
CA LEU A 62 0.74 11.39 1.18
C LEU A 62 1.55 11.53 2.46
N ARG A 63 0.99 12.22 3.48
CA ARG A 63 1.61 12.33 4.81
C ARG A 63 1.85 10.93 5.40
N ARG A 64 0.87 10.01 5.36
CA ARG A 64 1.04 8.65 5.90
C ARG A 64 2.05 7.82 5.12
N ALA A 65 2.05 7.93 3.78
CA ALA A 65 2.87 7.08 2.90
C ALA A 65 4.36 7.44 2.88
N LEU A 66 4.71 8.70 3.19
CA LEU A 66 6.07 9.21 3.07
C LEU A 66 6.79 9.38 4.41
N LEU A 67 6.20 9.02 5.56
CA LEU A 67 6.88 9.23 6.85
C LEU A 67 8.13 8.35 7.01
N PRO A 68 9.26 8.88 7.51
CA PRO A 68 9.45 10.23 8.07
C PRO A 68 9.86 11.32 7.04
N GLN A 69 9.94 11.00 5.75
CA GLN A 69 10.33 11.95 4.72
C GLN A 69 9.31 13.09 4.55
N PRO A 70 9.77 14.33 4.34
CA PRO A 70 8.88 15.45 4.05
C PRO A 70 8.22 15.28 2.67
N LEU A 71 7.04 15.89 2.50
CA LEU A 71 6.42 15.99 1.19
C LEU A 71 7.34 16.80 0.25
N PRO A 72 7.54 16.35 -1.01
CA PRO A 72 8.19 17.16 -2.05
C PRO A 72 7.53 18.53 -2.15
N GLU A 73 8.29 19.59 -2.47
CA GLU A 73 7.77 20.97 -2.53
C GLU A 73 6.44 21.12 -3.32
N PRO A 74 6.25 20.49 -4.50
CA PRO A 74 4.99 20.62 -5.23
C PRO A 74 3.77 20.01 -4.52
N LEU A 75 3.99 19.24 -3.44
CA LEU A 75 2.99 18.43 -2.76
C LEU A 75 2.78 18.82 -1.28
N ARG A 76 3.50 19.81 -0.74
CA ARG A 76 3.20 20.39 0.58
C ARG A 76 1.87 21.15 0.54
#